data_AF-A0A7V8ZA12-F1
#
_entry.id   AF-A0A7V8ZA12-F1
#
_cell.length_a   1.000
_cell.length_b   1.000
_cell.length_c   1.000
_cell.angle_alpha   90.00
_cell.angle_beta   90.00
_cell.angle_gamma   90.00
#
_symmetry.space_group_name_H-M   'P 1'
#
loop_
_entity.id
_entity.type
_entity.pdbx_description
1 polymer ?
#
loop_
_entity_poly.entity_id
_entity_poly.type
_entity_poly.pdbx_seq_one_letter_code
_entity_poly.pdbx_strand_id
1 'polypeptide(L)'
;MSWLFSKSQVWIHRILSLLLLAGGVGAAFATVFARRAGDWETARKAALISLACVVLSGALVLPSLVRVARREGGLMDFPARPTIGGFIYLLVLFFVAYAAWTTGNNLLFLIFSVMLSALFVTWAAGRANLRDLMVGVRFSEQIFANEAAPVFVSLHNRKRWLPALSVLVKARHRRALRDRRDVKEMGAGLLQMPLVYFVYLSRRARSEQKTEIIFPQRGQVSILNFDLITHFPLNLFRLRRRFYARDMNLVVYPKPQPLDEELQLLPNAYGQLASMRRGAGHDLHSLRRYRPQDDLRHIDWKATARTRQLTVREWMAEMEPRVHIQLDTRIANEKDDAAARFEQVVTLAASLVERFISEGAKVRLTIGAGDGGGYGASEAHLYDCLHRLALVAPAPAEDDAEKHDPMWQHTLRGTAATTTDYTILLTAAPDASSSNLSHNVRVIRL
;
A
#
# COMPACT_ATOMS: atom_id res chain seq x y z
N MET A 1 -23.25 -27.27 2.25
CA MET A 1 -24.34 -27.78 1.38
C MET A 1 -24.79 -26.82 0.26
N SER A 2 -24.51 -25.51 0.31
CA SER A 2 -24.91 -24.54 -0.74
C SER A 2 -24.10 -24.59 -2.06
N TRP A 3 -22.98 -25.32 -2.10
CA TRP A 3 -22.07 -25.35 -3.26
C TRP A 3 -22.53 -26.28 -4.39
N LEU A 4 -23.29 -27.34 -4.07
CA LEU A 4 -23.78 -28.32 -5.05
C LEU A 4 -24.98 -27.81 -5.86
N PHE A 5 -25.86 -27.00 -5.26
CA PHE A 5 -26.99 -26.37 -5.94
C PHE A 5 -26.56 -25.32 -6.99
N SER A 6 -25.36 -24.76 -6.87
CA SER A 6 -24.82 -23.79 -7.84
C SER A 6 -24.42 -24.44 -9.17
N LYS A 7 -24.01 -25.72 -9.20
CA LYS A 7 -23.54 -26.37 -10.44
C LYS A 7 -24.71 -26.85 -11.31
N SER A 8 -25.79 -27.37 -10.72
CA SER A 8 -26.93 -27.87 -11.51
C SER A 8 -27.68 -26.75 -12.23
N GLN A 9 -27.85 -25.60 -11.59
CA GLN A 9 -28.47 -24.40 -12.17
C GLN A 9 -27.73 -23.89 -13.43
N VAL A 10 -26.39 -23.98 -13.46
CA VAL A 10 -25.57 -23.57 -14.61
C VAL A 10 -25.71 -24.54 -15.78
N TRP A 11 -25.77 -25.85 -15.50
CA TRP A 11 -25.97 -26.87 -16.54
C TRP A 11 -27.36 -26.79 -17.16
N ILE A 12 -28.40 -26.56 -16.34
CA ILE A 12 -29.77 -26.39 -16.83
C ILE A 12 -29.88 -25.17 -17.75
N HIS A 13 -29.28 -24.03 -17.39
CA HIS A 13 -29.25 -22.84 -18.26
C HIS A 13 -28.52 -23.11 -19.59
N ARG A 14 -27.42 -23.88 -19.57
CA ARG A 14 -26.68 -24.24 -20.79
C ARG A 14 -27.49 -25.17 -21.71
N ILE A 15 -28.14 -26.19 -21.15
CA ILE A 15 -28.98 -27.11 -21.93
C ILE A 15 -30.20 -26.37 -22.50
N LEU A 16 -30.86 -25.54 -21.68
CA LEU A 16 -31.99 -24.71 -22.11
C LEU A 16 -31.58 -23.75 -23.23
N SER A 17 -30.38 -23.14 -23.13
CA SER A 17 -29.85 -22.27 -24.18
C SER A 17 -29.61 -22.99 -25.51
N LEU A 18 -29.10 -24.22 -25.45
CA LEU A 18 -28.83 -25.04 -26.62
C LEU A 18 -30.13 -25.47 -27.31
N LEU A 19 -31.13 -25.86 -26.52
CA LEU A 19 -32.47 -26.21 -27.00
C LEU A 19 -33.20 -25.01 -27.61
N LEU A 20 -33.10 -23.82 -27.00
CA LEU A 20 -33.65 -22.57 -27.56
C LEU A 20 -33.00 -22.19 -28.89
N LEU A 21 -31.68 -22.36 -29.01
CA LEU A 21 -30.95 -22.11 -30.25
C LEU A 21 -31.33 -23.10 -31.36
N ALA A 22 -31.35 -24.40 -31.04
CA ALA A 22 -31.74 -25.45 -31.98
C ALA A 22 -33.20 -25.30 -32.43
N GLY A 23 -34.12 -25.00 -31.49
CA GLY A 23 -35.52 -24.73 -31.79
C GLY A 23 -35.71 -23.49 -32.65
N GLY A 24 -34.97 -22.41 -32.38
CA GLY A 24 -34.99 -21.20 -33.21
C GLY A 24 -34.51 -21.45 -34.64
N VAL A 25 -33.40 -22.19 -34.82
CA VAL A 25 -32.89 -22.57 -36.14
C VAL A 25 -33.88 -23.49 -36.88
N GLY A 26 -34.46 -24.47 -36.18
CA GLY A 26 -35.48 -25.35 -36.76
C GLY A 26 -36.72 -24.59 -37.23
N ALA A 27 -37.22 -23.64 -36.43
CA ALA A 27 -38.34 -22.77 -36.80
C ALA A 27 -38.00 -21.85 -37.99
N ALA A 28 -36.75 -21.37 -38.09
CA ALA A 28 -36.29 -20.61 -39.24
C ALA A 28 -36.30 -21.45 -40.54
N PHE A 29 -35.83 -22.71 -40.49
CA PHE A 29 -35.92 -23.62 -41.62
C PHE A 29 -37.37 -23.96 -42.00
N ALA A 30 -38.23 -24.22 -41.01
CA ALA A 30 -39.66 -24.45 -41.23
C ALA A 30 -40.34 -23.25 -41.91
N THR A 31 -39.95 -22.03 -41.55
CA THR A 31 -40.41 -20.79 -42.20
C THR A 31 -40.05 -20.79 -43.70
N VAL A 32 -38.81 -21.17 -44.04
CA VAL A 32 -38.33 -21.21 -45.43
C VAL A 32 -39.06 -22.28 -46.25
N PHE A 33 -39.27 -23.47 -45.67
CA PHE A 33 -39.97 -24.57 -46.34
C PHE A 33 -41.47 -24.29 -46.54
N ALA A 34 -42.16 -23.81 -45.51
CA ALA A 34 -43.58 -23.43 -45.60
C ALA A 34 -43.83 -22.34 -46.65
N ARG A 35 -42.93 -21.36 -46.71
CA ARG A 35 -42.99 -20.28 -47.72
C ARG A 35 -42.77 -20.80 -49.14
N ARG A 36 -41.93 -21.83 -49.33
CA ARG A 36 -41.76 -22.51 -50.62
C ARG A 36 -42.96 -23.38 -51.02
N ALA A 37 -43.68 -23.94 -50.04
CA ALA A 37 -44.89 -24.74 -50.25
C ALA A 37 -46.17 -23.91 -50.47
N GLY A 38 -46.08 -22.57 -50.34
CA GLY A 38 -47.23 -21.67 -50.51
C GLY A 38 -48.14 -21.54 -49.28
N ASP A 39 -47.77 -22.14 -48.15
CA ASP A 39 -48.54 -22.06 -46.89
C ASP A 39 -48.04 -20.90 -46.03
N TRP A 40 -48.71 -19.77 -46.20
CA TRP A 40 -48.37 -18.51 -45.54
C TRP A 40 -48.69 -18.51 -44.04
N GLU A 41 -49.66 -19.31 -43.59
CA GLU A 41 -50.03 -19.34 -42.17
C GLU A 41 -48.96 -20.04 -41.33
N THR A 42 -48.49 -21.19 -41.79
CA THR A 42 -47.43 -21.94 -41.10
C THR A 42 -46.10 -21.20 -41.18
N ALA A 43 -45.80 -20.54 -42.29
CA ALA A 43 -44.63 -19.67 -42.40
C ALA A 43 -44.66 -18.51 -41.39
N ARG A 44 -45.81 -17.84 -41.23
CA ARG A 44 -45.96 -16.75 -40.25
C ARG A 44 -45.79 -17.23 -38.81
N LYS A 45 -46.41 -18.36 -38.44
CA LYS A 45 -46.29 -18.94 -37.09
C LYS A 45 -44.86 -19.37 -36.79
N ALA A 46 -44.18 -20.02 -37.74
CA ALA A 46 -42.78 -20.45 -37.60
C ALA A 46 -41.82 -19.25 -37.46
N ALA A 47 -42.06 -18.16 -38.20
CA ALA A 47 -41.25 -16.94 -38.09
C ALA A 47 -41.36 -16.28 -36.71
N LEU A 48 -42.58 -16.22 -36.15
CA LEU A 48 -42.82 -15.70 -34.80
C LEU A 48 -42.13 -16.56 -33.72
N ILE A 49 -42.19 -17.89 -33.86
CA ILE A 49 -41.50 -18.82 -32.96
C ILE A 49 -39.98 -18.64 -33.05
N SER A 50 -39.42 -18.53 -34.26
CA SER A 50 -38.01 -18.26 -34.46
C SER A 50 -37.57 -16.95 -33.81
N LEU A 51 -38.37 -15.88 -33.95
CA LEU A 51 -38.09 -14.58 -33.33
C LEU A 51 -38.14 -14.66 -31.80
N ALA A 52 -39.16 -15.33 -31.25
CA ALA A 52 -39.30 -15.53 -29.80
C ALA A 52 -38.12 -16.32 -29.21
N CYS A 53 -37.66 -17.38 -29.89
CA CYS A 53 -36.49 -18.16 -29.48
C CYS A 53 -35.20 -17.31 -29.49
N VAL A 54 -35.02 -16.44 -30.48
CA VAL A 54 -33.86 -15.52 -30.55
C VAL A 54 -33.89 -14.52 -29.39
N VAL A 55 -35.06 -13.93 -29.10
CA VAL A 55 -35.21 -12.96 -28.01
C VAL A 55 -35.00 -13.62 -26.64
N LEU A 56 -35.61 -14.79 -26.40
CA LEU A 56 -35.41 -15.55 -25.15
C LEU A 56 -33.95 -16.00 -24.99
N SER A 57 -33.31 -16.45 -26.07
CA SER A 57 -31.89 -16.80 -26.05
C SER A 57 -31.03 -15.59 -25.71
N GLY A 58 -31.28 -14.43 -26.32
CA GLY A 58 -30.61 -13.18 -25.95
C GLY A 58 -30.79 -12.81 -24.47
N ALA A 59 -32.01 -12.94 -23.94
CA ALA A 59 -32.32 -12.58 -22.56
C ALA A 59 -31.73 -13.55 -21.51
N LEU A 60 -31.70 -14.85 -21.78
CA LEU A 60 -31.26 -15.87 -20.81
C LEU A 60 -29.76 -16.18 -20.93
N VAL A 61 -29.24 -16.18 -22.16
CA VAL A 61 -27.89 -16.64 -22.46
C VAL A 61 -26.88 -15.51 -22.34
N LEU A 62 -27.20 -14.32 -22.87
CA LEU A 62 -26.27 -13.20 -22.89
C LEU A 62 -25.81 -12.78 -21.48
N PRO A 63 -26.68 -12.66 -20.45
CA PRO A 63 -26.24 -12.28 -19.11
C PRO A 63 -25.39 -13.35 -18.43
N SER A 64 -25.61 -14.63 -18.75
CA SER A 64 -24.82 -15.73 -18.18
C SER A 64 -23.45 -15.85 -18.86
N LEU A 65 -23.40 -15.77 -20.20
CA LEU A 65 -22.15 -15.72 -20.96
C LEU A 65 -21.33 -14.49 -20.62
N VAL A 66 -21.93 -13.30 -20.49
CA VAL A 66 -21.23 -12.09 -20.06
C VAL A 66 -20.69 -12.24 -18.64
N ARG A 67 -21.43 -12.87 -17.71
CA ARG A 67 -20.93 -13.13 -16.35
C ARG A 67 -19.78 -14.14 -16.33
N VAL A 68 -19.87 -15.23 -17.11
CA VAL A 68 -18.81 -16.25 -17.22
C VAL A 68 -17.59 -15.66 -17.93
N ALA A 69 -17.77 -14.97 -19.04
CA ALA A 69 -16.70 -14.25 -19.74
C ALA A 69 -16.08 -13.14 -18.88
N ARG A 70 -16.83 -12.47 -17.98
CA ARG A 70 -16.24 -11.56 -16.99
C ARG A 70 -15.45 -12.30 -15.91
N ARG A 71 -15.90 -13.47 -15.46
CA ARG A 71 -15.19 -14.30 -14.46
C ARG A 71 -13.91 -14.91 -15.03
N GLU A 72 -13.98 -15.48 -16.22
CA GLU A 72 -12.84 -16.11 -16.92
C GLU A 72 -11.95 -15.09 -17.64
N GLY A 73 -12.52 -14.03 -18.22
CA GLY A 73 -11.78 -12.88 -18.77
C GLY A 73 -11.15 -11.96 -17.73
N GLY A 74 -11.47 -12.16 -16.44
CA GLY A 74 -10.71 -11.62 -15.32
C GLY A 74 -9.41 -12.37 -15.06
N LEU A 75 -9.33 -13.65 -15.46
CA LEU A 75 -8.17 -14.54 -15.35
C LEU A 75 -7.33 -14.53 -16.64
N MET A 76 -7.96 -14.38 -17.80
CA MET A 76 -7.27 -14.16 -19.07
C MET A 76 -6.90 -12.69 -19.23
N ASP A 77 -5.61 -12.37 -19.07
CA ASP A 77 -5.04 -11.04 -19.30
C ASP A 77 -5.04 -10.67 -20.80
N PHE A 78 -6.23 -10.50 -21.38
CA PHE A 78 -6.35 -10.04 -22.76
C PHE A 78 -5.64 -8.69 -22.94
N PRO A 79 -4.69 -8.57 -23.89
CA PRO A 79 -3.90 -7.36 -24.09
C PRO A 79 -4.71 -6.22 -24.74
N ALA A 80 -5.92 -6.49 -25.22
CA ALA A 80 -6.80 -5.51 -25.85
C ALA A 80 -8.22 -5.63 -25.28
N ARG A 81 -8.84 -4.51 -24.89
CA ARG A 81 -10.26 -4.44 -24.51
C ARG A 81 -10.95 -3.35 -25.33
N PRO A 82 -12.11 -3.60 -25.95
CA PRO A 82 -12.85 -2.54 -26.64
C PRO A 82 -13.34 -1.50 -25.63
N THR A 83 -13.29 -0.22 -26.02
CA THR A 83 -13.90 0.87 -25.25
C THR A 83 -15.39 0.96 -25.55
N ILE A 84 -16.12 1.87 -24.88
CA ILE A 84 -17.52 2.15 -25.22
C ILE A 84 -17.62 2.62 -26.68
N GLY A 85 -16.73 3.54 -27.10
CA GLY A 85 -16.66 4.00 -28.49
C GLY A 85 -16.33 2.87 -29.47
N GLY A 86 -15.41 1.97 -29.11
CA GLY A 86 -15.10 0.78 -29.90
C GLY A 86 -16.29 -0.18 -30.04
N PHE A 87 -17.10 -0.34 -28.99
CA PHE A 87 -18.30 -1.16 -29.04
C PHE A 87 -19.37 -0.55 -29.96
N ILE A 88 -19.63 0.75 -29.84
CA ILE A 88 -20.53 1.48 -30.75
C ILE A 88 -20.03 1.35 -32.19
N TYR A 89 -18.72 1.51 -32.41
CA TYR A 89 -18.11 1.38 -33.73
C TYR A 89 -18.32 -0.01 -34.34
N LEU A 90 -18.13 -1.07 -33.55
CA LEU A 90 -18.38 -2.45 -34.00
C LEU A 90 -19.86 -2.69 -34.33
N LEU A 91 -20.77 -2.09 -33.56
CA LEU A 91 -22.21 -2.15 -33.84
C LEU A 91 -22.55 -1.46 -35.16
N VAL A 92 -22.04 -0.24 -35.39
CA VAL A 92 -22.24 0.47 -36.66
C VAL A 92 -21.62 -0.31 -37.82
N LEU A 93 -20.40 -0.84 -37.65
CA LEU A 93 -19.72 -1.67 -38.64
C LEU A 93 -20.58 -2.88 -39.03
N PHE A 94 -21.21 -3.56 -38.06
CA PHE A 94 -22.11 -4.67 -38.31
C PHE A 94 -23.35 -4.25 -39.11
N PHE A 95 -24.01 -3.15 -38.74
CA PHE A 95 -25.20 -2.68 -39.47
C PHE A 95 -24.87 -2.21 -40.89
N VAL A 96 -23.73 -1.53 -41.08
CA VAL A 96 -23.27 -1.12 -42.41
C VAL A 96 -22.94 -2.34 -43.27
N ALA A 97 -22.28 -3.35 -42.70
CA ALA A 97 -21.98 -4.61 -43.40
C ALA A 97 -23.26 -5.34 -43.83
N TYR A 98 -24.24 -5.43 -42.92
CA TYR A 98 -25.54 -6.04 -43.19
C TYR A 98 -26.28 -5.26 -44.29
N ALA A 99 -26.35 -3.93 -44.20
CA ALA A 99 -26.98 -3.09 -45.20
C ALA A 99 -26.33 -3.24 -46.57
N ALA A 100 -24.98 -3.21 -46.64
CA ALA A 100 -24.22 -3.41 -47.87
C ALA A 100 -24.54 -4.76 -48.52
N TRP A 101 -24.56 -5.83 -47.71
CA TRP A 101 -24.92 -7.18 -48.16
C TRP A 101 -26.35 -7.25 -48.71
N THR A 102 -27.32 -6.68 -47.99
CA THR A 102 -28.74 -6.76 -48.38
C THR A 102 -29.09 -5.89 -49.59
N THR A 103 -28.47 -4.72 -49.73
CA THR A 103 -28.79 -3.77 -50.81
C THR A 103 -27.90 -3.93 -52.04
N GLY A 104 -26.77 -4.63 -51.93
CA GLY A 104 -25.78 -4.70 -53.01
C GLY A 104 -25.15 -3.35 -53.35
N ASN A 105 -25.26 -2.35 -52.46
CA ASN A 105 -24.78 -1.00 -52.73
C ASN A 105 -23.25 -0.91 -52.56
N ASN A 106 -22.54 -0.68 -53.67
CA ASN A 106 -21.08 -0.53 -53.70
C ASN A 106 -20.55 0.57 -52.78
N LEU A 107 -21.31 1.67 -52.57
CA LEU A 107 -20.91 2.73 -51.65
C LEU A 107 -20.85 2.23 -50.20
N LEU A 108 -21.80 1.40 -49.79
CA LEU A 108 -21.81 0.83 -48.44
C LEU A 108 -20.66 -0.17 -48.24
N PHE A 109 -20.29 -0.94 -49.28
CA PHE A 109 -19.09 -1.78 -49.24
C PHE A 109 -17.81 -0.96 -49.12
N LEU A 110 -17.73 0.20 -49.78
CA LEU A 110 -16.59 1.12 -49.63
C LEU A 110 -16.51 1.67 -48.19
N ILE A 111 -17.63 2.15 -47.64
CA ILE A 111 -17.70 2.63 -46.25
C ILE A 111 -17.31 1.53 -45.27
N PHE A 112 -17.87 0.33 -45.43
CA PHE A 112 -17.51 -0.83 -44.62
C PHE A 112 -16.01 -1.13 -44.68
N SER A 113 -15.41 -1.11 -45.88
CA SER A 113 -13.99 -1.38 -46.07
C SER A 113 -13.10 -0.33 -45.40
N VAL A 114 -13.46 0.96 -45.49
CA VAL A 114 -12.75 2.04 -44.79
C VAL A 114 -12.88 1.88 -43.29
N MET A 115 -14.06 1.52 -42.78
CA MET A 115 -14.27 1.31 -41.36
C MET A 115 -13.48 0.11 -40.83
N LEU A 116 -13.50 -1.00 -41.57
CA LEU A 116 -12.73 -2.20 -41.23
C LEU A 116 -11.22 -1.90 -41.24
N SER A 117 -10.75 -1.13 -42.22
CA SER A 117 -9.36 -0.65 -42.27
C SER A 117 -9.00 0.20 -41.06
N ALA A 118 -9.84 1.17 -40.68
CA ALA A 118 -9.61 2.00 -39.50
C ALA A 118 -9.56 1.18 -38.20
N LEU A 119 -10.39 0.13 -38.08
CA LEU A 119 -10.33 -0.82 -36.97
C LEU A 119 -8.98 -1.54 -36.91
N PHE A 120 -8.52 -2.08 -38.04
CA PHE A 120 -7.24 -2.78 -38.14
C PHE A 120 -6.04 -1.86 -37.88
N VAL A 121 -6.02 -0.68 -38.50
CA VAL A 121 -4.98 0.34 -38.32
C VAL A 121 -4.92 0.77 -36.86
N THR A 122 -6.06 0.99 -36.20
CA THR A 122 -6.09 1.37 -34.78
C THR A 122 -5.47 0.29 -33.89
N TRP A 123 -5.83 -0.98 -34.11
CA TRP A 123 -5.26 -2.10 -33.37
C TRP A 123 -3.75 -2.25 -33.60
N ALA A 124 -3.32 -2.21 -34.87
CA ALA A 124 -1.91 -2.36 -35.26
C ALA A 124 -1.06 -1.20 -34.73
N ALA A 125 -1.53 0.04 -34.90
CA ALA A 125 -0.86 1.25 -34.44
C ALA A 125 -0.74 1.28 -32.91
N GLY A 126 -1.80 0.95 -32.17
CA GLY A 126 -1.75 0.89 -30.72
C GLY A 126 -0.80 -0.21 -30.19
N ARG A 127 -0.73 -1.37 -30.86
CA ARG A 127 0.21 -2.44 -30.52
C ARG A 127 1.66 -2.01 -30.81
N ALA A 128 1.90 -1.37 -31.96
CA ALA A 128 3.20 -0.80 -32.30
C ALA A 128 3.61 0.31 -31.32
N ASN A 129 2.67 1.13 -30.85
CA ASN A 129 2.88 2.23 -29.91
C ASN A 129 3.45 1.76 -28.56
N LEU A 130 2.96 0.62 -28.03
CA LEU A 130 3.45 0.04 -26.76
C LEU A 130 4.69 -0.88 -26.92
N ARG A 131 5.10 -1.15 -28.15
CA ARG A 131 6.27 -1.99 -28.45
C ARG A 131 7.57 -1.27 -28.02
N ASP A 132 8.58 -2.03 -27.59
CA ASP A 132 9.93 -1.52 -27.28
C ASP A 132 9.97 -0.26 -26.38
N LEU A 133 9.01 -0.14 -25.46
CA LEU A 133 9.01 0.83 -24.38
C LEU A 133 9.64 0.20 -23.14
N MET A 134 10.45 0.98 -22.43
CA MET A 134 10.99 0.60 -21.12
C MET A 134 10.49 1.59 -20.08
N VAL A 135 10.03 1.06 -18.95
CA VAL A 135 9.56 1.85 -17.80
C VAL A 135 10.58 1.70 -16.69
N GLY A 136 11.03 2.82 -16.15
CA GLY A 136 11.79 2.86 -14.90
C GLY A 136 11.02 3.69 -13.89
N VAL A 137 10.85 3.18 -12.68
CA VAL A 137 10.24 3.91 -11.57
C VAL A 137 11.28 4.03 -10.47
N ARG A 138 11.48 5.24 -9.97
CA ARG A 138 12.36 5.55 -8.84
C ARG A 138 11.52 6.18 -7.74
N PHE A 139 11.63 5.61 -6.55
CA PHE A 139 11.01 6.12 -5.34
C PHE A 139 12.03 6.94 -4.56
N SER A 140 11.55 7.89 -3.75
CA SER A 140 12.37 8.47 -2.68
C SER A 140 12.86 7.37 -1.74
N GLU A 141 14.05 7.53 -1.16
CA GLU A 141 14.60 6.60 -0.17
C GLU A 141 13.76 6.59 1.12
N GLN A 142 13.13 7.73 1.43
CA GLN A 142 12.31 7.93 2.62
C GLN A 142 10.88 8.23 2.18
N ILE A 143 9.96 7.35 2.59
CA ILE A 143 8.53 7.48 2.34
C ILE A 143 7.81 7.37 3.67
N PHE A 144 7.05 8.40 4.02
CA PHE A 144 6.27 8.42 5.25
C PHE A 144 4.79 8.15 4.97
N ALA A 145 4.12 7.48 5.90
CA ALA A 145 2.69 7.24 5.82
C ALA A 145 1.91 8.57 5.88
N ASN A 146 0.82 8.66 5.12
CA ASN A 146 -0.04 9.84 4.97
C ASN A 146 0.68 11.09 4.46
N GLU A 147 1.86 10.94 3.85
CA GLU A 147 2.61 12.02 3.21
C GLU A 147 2.73 11.80 1.70
N ALA A 148 2.72 12.91 0.96
CA ALA A 148 2.91 12.91 -0.49
C ALA A 148 4.37 12.56 -0.80
N ALA A 149 4.62 11.31 -1.18
CA ALA A 149 5.93 10.84 -1.55
C ALA A 149 6.20 11.05 -3.04
N PRO A 150 7.31 11.71 -3.42
CA PRO A 150 7.64 11.92 -4.82
C PRO A 150 8.07 10.60 -5.47
N VAL A 151 7.49 10.33 -6.64
CA VAL A 151 7.79 9.18 -7.48
C VAL A 151 8.19 9.67 -8.87
N PHE A 152 9.38 9.27 -9.30
CA PHE A 152 9.92 9.61 -10.60
C PHE A 152 9.68 8.46 -11.57
N VAL A 153 8.86 8.72 -12.59
CA VAL A 153 8.51 7.72 -13.60
C VAL A 153 9.19 8.13 -14.90
N SER A 154 10.07 7.27 -15.38
CA SER A 154 10.76 7.44 -16.63
C SER A 154 10.26 6.44 -17.67
N LEU A 155 9.94 6.96 -18.85
CA LEU A 155 9.56 6.18 -20.02
C LEU A 155 10.62 6.37 -21.09
N HIS A 156 11.20 5.27 -21.57
CA HIS A 156 12.18 5.27 -22.63
C HIS A 156 11.64 4.57 -23.87
N ASN A 157 11.63 5.29 -24.99
CA ASN A 157 11.16 4.78 -26.27
C ASN A 157 12.34 4.27 -27.09
N ARG A 158 12.54 2.95 -27.17
CA ARG A 158 13.67 2.35 -27.93
C ARG A 158 13.37 2.16 -29.42
N LYS A 159 12.18 2.53 -29.88
CA LYS A 159 11.81 2.41 -31.30
C LYS A 159 12.71 3.29 -32.17
N ARG A 160 13.11 2.75 -33.32
CA ARG A 160 13.97 3.47 -34.29
C ARG A 160 13.20 4.53 -35.07
N TRP A 161 11.95 4.24 -35.42
CA TRP A 161 11.18 5.05 -36.38
C TRP A 161 9.99 5.76 -35.76
N LEU A 162 9.28 5.10 -34.84
CA LEU A 162 7.99 5.58 -34.33
C LEU A 162 8.14 6.31 -32.99
N PRO A 163 7.43 7.44 -32.78
CA PRO A 163 7.22 7.99 -31.45
C PRO A 163 6.28 7.08 -30.64
N ALA A 164 6.14 7.37 -29.36
CA ALA A 164 5.09 6.82 -28.51
C ALA A 164 4.10 7.92 -28.12
N LEU A 165 2.82 7.68 -28.30
CA LEU A 165 1.74 8.65 -28.14
C LEU A 165 0.74 8.15 -27.11
N SER A 166 0.24 9.03 -26.24
CA SER A 166 -0.83 8.70 -25.27
C SER A 166 -0.54 7.38 -24.52
N VAL A 167 0.50 7.39 -23.69
CA VAL A 167 0.90 6.23 -22.88
C VAL A 167 0.66 6.54 -21.41
N LEU A 168 -0.22 5.77 -20.79
CA LEU A 168 -0.49 5.82 -19.36
C LEU A 168 0.29 4.71 -18.65
N VAL A 169 1.06 5.07 -17.64
CA VAL A 169 1.73 4.12 -16.75
C VAL A 169 0.86 3.90 -15.52
N LYS A 170 0.59 2.65 -15.16
CA LYS A 170 -0.10 2.28 -13.91
C LYS A 170 0.75 1.30 -13.10
N ALA A 171 0.81 1.48 -11.79
CA ALA A 171 1.35 0.49 -10.86
C ALA A 171 0.25 -0.43 -10.35
N ARG A 172 0.60 -1.69 -10.08
CA ARG A 172 -0.29 -2.69 -9.49
C ARG A 172 0.34 -3.35 -8.27
N HIS A 173 -0.40 -3.36 -7.17
CA HIS A 173 0.06 -3.87 -5.87
C HIS A 173 -0.02 -5.41 -5.73
N ARG A 174 0.87 -6.04 -4.94
CA ARG A 174 0.94 -7.51 -4.71
C ARG A 174 -0.25 -8.10 -3.97
N ARG A 175 -0.70 -7.44 -2.90
CA ARG A 175 -1.76 -7.98 -2.00
C ARG A 175 -3.12 -8.17 -2.67
N ALA A 176 -3.34 -7.58 -3.86
CA ALA A 176 -4.54 -7.76 -4.66
C ALA A 176 -4.81 -9.20 -5.16
N LEU A 177 -3.87 -10.13 -4.97
CA LEU A 177 -3.92 -11.48 -5.55
C LEU A 177 -4.06 -12.62 -4.53
N ARG A 178 -3.93 -12.38 -3.21
CA ARG A 178 -3.81 -13.46 -2.22
C ARG A 178 -5.04 -13.70 -1.34
N ASP A 179 -5.82 -12.67 -1.00
CA ASP A 179 -7.08 -12.86 -0.27
C ASP A 179 -8.17 -11.89 -0.76
N ARG A 180 -9.41 -12.39 -0.92
CA ARG A 180 -10.56 -11.61 -1.40
C ARG A 180 -11.18 -10.74 -0.30
N ARG A 181 -10.87 -10.99 0.97
CA ARG A 181 -11.40 -10.21 2.10
C ARG A 181 -10.72 -8.84 2.22
N ASP A 182 -9.41 -8.78 2.07
CA ASP A 182 -8.60 -7.54 2.17
C ASP A 182 -8.90 -6.50 1.06
N VAL A 183 -9.44 -6.95 -0.08
CA VAL A 183 -9.79 -6.09 -1.23
C VAL A 183 -10.93 -5.11 -0.88
N LYS A 184 -11.77 -5.42 0.11
CA LYS A 184 -12.87 -4.57 0.54
C LYS A 184 -12.40 -3.43 1.46
N GLU A 185 -11.36 -3.67 2.25
CA GLU A 185 -10.81 -2.71 3.22
C GLU A 185 -9.80 -1.73 2.60
N MET A 186 -8.98 -2.16 1.64
CA MET A 186 -7.95 -1.29 1.03
C MET A 186 -8.52 -0.24 0.05
N GLY A 187 -9.82 -0.24 -0.26
CA GLY A 187 -10.38 0.62 -1.30
C GLY A 187 -9.84 0.29 -2.71
N ALA A 188 -10.69 0.36 -3.73
CA ALA A 188 -10.31 -0.01 -5.10
C ALA A 188 -9.15 0.82 -5.68
N GLY A 189 -8.84 1.99 -5.09
CA GLY A 189 -7.79 2.92 -5.52
C GLY A 189 -6.36 2.45 -5.27
N LEU A 190 -6.09 1.69 -4.20
CA LEU A 190 -4.74 1.20 -3.87
C LEU A 190 -4.30 -0.02 -4.70
N LEU A 191 -5.24 -0.64 -5.42
CA LEU A 191 -4.97 -1.81 -6.26
C LEU A 191 -4.37 -1.42 -7.62
N GLN A 192 -4.66 -0.20 -8.11
CA GLN A 192 -4.19 0.32 -9.39
C GLN A 192 -3.96 1.84 -9.29
N MET A 193 -2.70 2.23 -9.11
CA MET A 193 -2.33 3.64 -9.04
C MET A 193 -1.96 4.15 -10.43
N PRO A 194 -2.72 5.09 -11.03
CA PRO A 194 -2.24 5.79 -12.21
C PRO A 194 -1.04 6.63 -11.81
N LEU A 195 0.11 6.31 -12.38
CA LEU A 195 1.35 6.99 -12.06
C LEU A 195 1.44 8.28 -12.86
N VAL A 196 1.49 8.14 -14.19
CA VAL A 196 1.88 9.23 -15.09
C VAL A 196 1.29 9.01 -16.48
N TYR A 197 0.89 10.10 -17.14
CA TYR A 197 0.44 10.11 -18.53
C TYR A 197 1.42 10.84 -19.44
N PHE A 198 2.00 10.11 -20.39
CA PHE A 198 2.89 10.64 -21.43
C PHE A 198 2.08 10.93 -22.70
N VAL A 199 1.89 12.20 -23.02
CA VAL A 199 1.18 12.63 -24.24
C VAL A 199 1.97 12.26 -25.49
N TYR A 200 3.27 12.59 -25.49
CA TYR A 200 4.18 12.41 -26.62
C TYR A 200 5.58 12.05 -26.12
N LEU A 201 6.19 11.05 -26.74
CA LEU A 201 7.57 10.65 -26.50
C LEU A 201 8.24 10.35 -27.84
N SER A 202 9.24 11.14 -28.22
CA SER A 202 9.95 10.98 -29.48
C SER A 202 10.71 9.64 -29.56
N ARG A 203 11.10 9.26 -30.78
CA ARG A 203 11.91 8.06 -31.06
C ARG A 203 13.26 8.15 -30.33
N ARG A 204 13.72 7.04 -29.75
CA ARG A 204 14.98 6.92 -28.99
C ARG A 204 15.13 7.89 -27.81
N ALA A 205 14.05 8.54 -27.38
CA ALA A 205 14.09 9.50 -26.29
C ALA A 205 13.70 8.86 -24.94
N ARG A 206 14.08 9.56 -23.87
CA ARG A 206 13.67 9.28 -22.50
C ARG A 206 12.95 10.52 -21.98
N SER A 207 11.78 10.33 -21.38
CA SER A 207 11.06 11.38 -20.65
C SER A 207 10.86 10.90 -19.23
N GLU A 208 11.08 11.79 -18.27
CA GLU A 208 10.84 11.56 -16.85
C GLU A 208 9.80 12.57 -16.38
N GLN A 209 8.84 12.10 -15.59
CA GLN A 209 7.86 12.95 -14.93
C GLN A 209 7.82 12.60 -13.45
N LYS A 210 7.71 13.65 -12.64
CA LYS A 210 7.49 13.55 -11.20
C LYS A 210 5.99 13.50 -10.94
N THR A 211 5.57 12.55 -10.12
CA THR A 211 4.21 12.46 -9.57
C THR A 211 4.30 12.24 -8.08
N GLU A 212 3.24 12.49 -7.35
CA GLU A 212 3.18 12.31 -5.90
C GLU A 212 2.15 11.24 -5.56
N ILE A 213 2.53 10.34 -4.65
CA ILE A 213 1.67 9.25 -4.18
C ILE A 213 1.62 9.28 -2.66
N ILE A 214 0.42 9.15 -2.12
CA ILE A 214 0.19 9.05 -0.68
C ILE A 214 -0.03 7.58 -0.33
N PHE A 215 0.73 7.09 0.64
CA PHE A 215 0.55 5.76 1.22
C PHE A 215 -0.21 5.88 2.55
N PRO A 216 -1.44 5.37 2.67
CA PRO A 216 -2.26 5.60 3.85
C PRO A 216 -1.78 4.84 5.10
N GLN A 217 -1.05 3.75 4.91
CA GLN A 217 -0.58 2.87 5.97
C GLN A 217 0.92 2.64 5.84
N ARG A 218 1.60 2.56 7.00
CA ARG A 218 3.02 2.20 7.08
C ARG A 218 3.26 0.72 6.78
N GLY A 219 4.53 0.37 6.56
CA GLY A 219 5.02 -0.98 6.45
C GLY A 219 5.46 -1.39 5.05
N GLN A 220 5.62 -2.70 4.85
CA GLN A 220 6.21 -3.22 3.62
C GLN A 220 5.17 -3.29 2.49
N VAL A 221 5.41 -2.50 1.45
CA VAL A 221 4.60 -2.42 0.23
C VAL A 221 5.38 -3.09 -0.90
N SER A 222 4.83 -4.16 -1.47
CA SER A 222 5.45 -4.86 -2.61
C SER A 222 4.74 -4.51 -3.91
N ILE A 223 5.47 -3.90 -4.83
CA ILE A 223 4.97 -3.55 -6.16
C ILE A 223 5.33 -4.70 -7.11
N LEU A 224 4.32 -5.40 -7.64
CA LEU A 224 4.56 -6.54 -8.53
C LEU A 224 4.79 -6.11 -9.98
N ASN A 225 3.94 -5.20 -10.49
CA ASN A 225 3.78 -5.01 -11.92
C ASN A 225 3.49 -3.56 -12.29
N PHE A 226 4.00 -3.17 -13.46
CA PHE A 226 3.63 -1.94 -14.15
C PHE A 226 2.86 -2.27 -15.43
N ASP A 227 1.70 -1.65 -15.60
CA ASP A 227 0.89 -1.77 -16.82
C ASP A 227 1.07 -0.48 -17.64
N LEU A 228 1.58 -0.61 -18.86
CA LEU A 228 1.50 0.43 -19.89
C LEU A 228 0.17 0.31 -20.62
N ILE A 229 -0.58 1.40 -20.71
CA ILE A 229 -1.90 1.45 -21.34
C ILE A 229 -1.91 2.55 -22.41
N THR A 230 -2.53 2.26 -23.56
CA THR A 230 -2.81 3.28 -24.57
C THR A 230 -4.22 3.13 -25.11
N HIS A 231 -4.81 4.26 -25.49
CA HIS A 231 -6.08 4.34 -26.24
C HIS A 231 -5.85 4.87 -27.67
N PHE A 232 -4.60 5.14 -28.05
CA PHE A 232 -4.24 5.65 -29.36
C PHE A 232 -4.53 4.62 -30.47
N PRO A 233 -4.91 5.05 -31.70
CA PRO A 233 -5.24 6.43 -32.12
C PRO A 233 -6.69 6.86 -31.89
N LEU A 234 -7.67 6.03 -32.27
CA LEU A 234 -9.09 6.41 -32.34
C LEU A 234 -9.89 6.09 -31.07
N ASN A 235 -9.24 5.71 -29.97
CA ASN A 235 -9.90 5.29 -28.73
C ASN A 235 -10.91 4.14 -28.91
N LEU A 236 -10.74 3.27 -29.94
CA LEU A 236 -11.58 2.08 -30.13
C LEU A 236 -11.18 0.94 -29.19
N PHE A 237 -9.90 0.85 -28.85
CA PHE A 237 -9.34 -0.19 -28.00
C PHE A 237 -8.50 0.42 -26.89
N ARG A 238 -8.64 -0.13 -25.68
CA ARG A 238 -7.69 0.01 -24.58
C ARG A 238 -6.70 -1.14 -24.67
N LEU A 239 -5.49 -0.84 -25.14
CA LEU A 239 -4.39 -1.79 -25.25
C LEU A 239 -3.51 -1.71 -24.01
N ARG A 240 -2.98 -2.86 -23.58
CA ARG A 240 -2.16 -2.97 -22.39
C ARG A 240 -0.95 -3.86 -22.60
N ARG A 241 0.19 -3.43 -22.09
CA ARG A 241 1.41 -4.23 -21.98
C ARG A 241 1.91 -4.22 -20.53
N ARG A 242 2.14 -5.40 -19.96
CA ARG A 242 2.61 -5.56 -18.58
C ARG A 242 4.12 -5.72 -18.52
N PHE A 243 4.71 -5.13 -17.49
CA PHE A 243 6.09 -5.30 -17.08
C PHE A 243 6.10 -5.84 -15.64
N TYR A 244 6.84 -6.92 -15.42
CA TYR A 244 7.09 -7.44 -14.09
C TYR A 244 8.22 -6.63 -13.48
N ALA A 245 7.97 -5.98 -12.35
CA ALA A 245 9.04 -5.41 -11.55
C ALA A 245 9.80 -6.59 -10.91
N ARG A 246 11.14 -6.59 -10.95
CA ARG A 246 11.89 -7.47 -10.03
C ARG A 246 11.51 -7.05 -8.62
N ASP A 247 11.07 -8.00 -7.78
CA ASP A 247 10.49 -7.80 -6.45
C ASP A 247 10.95 -6.51 -5.75
N MET A 248 10.21 -5.43 -5.96
CA MET A 248 10.54 -4.14 -5.38
C MET A 248 9.75 -4.00 -4.09
N ASN A 249 10.47 -4.19 -2.99
CA ASN A 249 9.96 -4.03 -1.63
C ASN A 249 10.23 -2.60 -1.18
N LEU A 250 9.16 -1.84 -1.03
CA LEU A 250 9.18 -0.49 -0.51
C LEU A 250 8.81 -0.54 0.98
N VAL A 251 9.51 0.22 1.81
CA VAL A 251 9.15 0.37 3.23
C VAL A 251 8.61 1.78 3.42
N VAL A 252 7.37 1.86 3.92
CA VAL A 252 6.72 3.11 4.29
C VAL A 252 6.90 3.30 5.79
N TYR A 253 7.59 4.36 6.20
CA TYR A 253 7.86 4.68 7.59
C TYR A 253 6.64 5.32 8.28
N PRO A 254 6.45 5.12 9.59
CA PRO A 254 5.56 5.97 10.36
C PRO A 254 6.06 7.42 10.30
N LYS A 255 5.16 8.37 10.07
CA LYS A 255 5.50 9.80 10.06
C LYS A 255 5.58 10.32 11.50
N PRO A 256 6.73 10.81 11.98
CA PRO A 256 6.78 11.54 13.23
C PRO A 256 5.82 12.74 13.22
N GLN A 257 5.05 12.88 14.29
CA GLN A 257 4.14 14.00 14.53
C GLN A 257 4.64 14.88 15.68
N PRO A 258 4.31 16.18 15.68
CA PRO A 258 4.59 17.05 16.81
C PRO A 258 3.96 16.46 18.08
N LEU A 259 4.75 16.38 19.14
CA LEU A 259 4.32 15.86 20.44
C LEU A 259 3.52 16.92 21.20
N ASP A 260 2.56 16.47 22.01
CA ASP A 260 1.83 17.34 22.95
C ASP A 260 2.78 17.98 23.98
N GLU A 261 2.43 19.15 24.52
CA GLU A 261 3.26 19.91 25.45
C GLU A 261 3.74 19.10 26.67
N GLU A 262 2.90 18.22 27.22
CA GLU A 262 3.29 17.35 28.35
C GLU A 262 4.40 16.37 27.98
N LEU A 263 4.34 15.85 26.76
CA LEU A 263 5.35 14.95 26.21
C LEU A 263 6.59 15.73 25.80
N GLN A 264 6.45 17.00 25.40
CA GLN A 264 7.57 17.94 25.22
C GLN A 264 8.37 18.18 26.51
N LEU A 265 7.82 17.92 27.70
CA LEU A 265 8.57 18.07 28.95
C LEU A 265 9.41 16.85 29.32
N LEU A 266 9.21 15.71 28.64
CA LEU A 266 10.03 14.50 28.75
C LEU A 266 11.30 14.65 27.93
N PRO A 267 12.28 15.49 28.35
CA PRO A 267 13.55 15.04 28.96
C PRO A 267 14.14 16.00 30.00
N ASN A 268 13.51 17.15 30.27
CA ASN A 268 14.11 18.20 31.12
C ASN A 268 14.38 17.70 32.54
N ALA A 269 13.57 16.77 33.03
CA ALA A 269 13.78 16.10 34.30
C ALA A 269 15.04 15.20 34.31
N TYR A 270 15.44 14.58 33.19
CA TYR A 270 16.59 13.67 33.17
C TYR A 270 17.92 14.41 33.00
N GLY A 271 17.98 15.49 32.20
CA GLY A 271 19.13 16.39 32.22
C GLY A 271 19.37 16.99 33.62
N GLN A 272 18.29 17.30 34.35
CA GLN A 272 18.34 17.74 35.75
C GLN A 272 18.70 16.62 36.74
N LEU A 273 18.27 15.37 36.53
CA LEU A 273 18.63 14.22 37.38
C LEU A 273 20.06 13.73 37.13
N ALA A 274 20.52 13.76 35.87
CA ALA A 274 21.88 13.42 35.48
C ALA A 274 22.90 14.41 36.07
N SER A 275 22.55 15.70 36.16
CA SER A 275 23.42 16.73 36.76
C SER A 275 23.53 16.62 38.30
N MET A 276 22.58 15.96 38.96
CA MET A 276 22.55 15.86 40.43
C MET A 276 23.48 14.78 41.01
N ARG A 277 24.26 14.07 40.19
CA ARG A 277 25.18 13.02 40.65
C ARG A 277 26.61 13.53 40.75
N ARG A 278 27.34 13.15 41.80
CA ARG A 278 28.78 13.41 41.93
C ARG A 278 29.58 12.63 40.87
N GLY A 279 30.54 13.28 40.23
CA GLY A 279 31.43 12.68 39.22
C GLY A 279 32.60 13.58 38.83
N ALA A 280 33.18 13.33 37.65
CA ALA A 280 34.38 14.00 37.14
C ALA A 280 34.09 15.00 36.00
N GLY A 281 32.89 15.60 35.98
CA GLY A 281 32.54 16.66 35.05
C GLY A 281 33.09 18.03 35.47
N HIS A 282 32.56 19.08 34.87
CA HIS A 282 33.06 20.45 35.05
C HIS A 282 32.15 21.36 35.89
N ASP A 283 30.92 20.94 36.15
CA ASP A 283 29.95 21.71 36.92
C ASP A 283 30.08 21.42 38.42
N LEU A 284 29.94 22.45 39.26
CA LEU A 284 30.05 22.31 40.72
C LEU A 284 28.81 21.61 41.28
N HIS A 285 28.98 20.40 41.80
CA HIS A 285 27.91 19.64 42.46
C HIS A 285 27.69 20.11 43.89
N SER A 286 28.75 20.11 44.70
CA SER A 286 28.68 20.52 46.11
C SER A 286 30.03 20.96 46.65
N LEU A 287 30.01 21.65 47.80
CA LEU A 287 31.20 21.94 48.59
C LEU A 287 31.16 21.09 49.85
N ARG A 288 32.22 20.33 50.12
CA ARG A 288 32.31 19.54 51.35
C ARG A 288 33.66 19.67 52.04
N ARG A 289 33.72 19.22 53.29
CA ARG A 289 34.99 19.13 54.03
C ARG A 289 35.96 18.16 53.37
N TYR A 290 37.22 18.57 53.32
CA TYR A 290 38.35 17.76 52.87
C TYR A 290 38.48 16.48 53.70
N ARG A 291 38.73 15.37 53.01
CA ARG A 291 39.14 14.10 53.61
C ARG A 291 40.53 13.74 53.06
N PRO A 292 41.36 13.01 53.83
CA PRO A 292 42.73 12.68 53.42
C PRO A 292 42.88 11.95 52.07
N GLN A 293 41.79 11.38 51.54
CA GLN A 293 41.74 10.65 50.27
C GLN A 293 41.41 11.55 49.07
N ASP A 294 41.17 12.84 49.30
CA ASP A 294 40.79 13.79 48.26
C ASP A 294 42.01 14.40 47.56
N ASP A 295 41.89 14.61 46.25
CA ASP A 295 42.89 15.32 45.47
C ASP A 295 42.95 16.80 45.89
N LEU A 296 44.16 17.26 46.24
CA LEU A 296 44.44 18.63 46.65
C LEU A 296 44.13 19.67 45.55
N ARG A 297 44.10 19.26 44.28
CA ARG A 297 43.75 20.12 43.14
C ARG A 297 42.30 20.62 43.18
N HIS A 298 41.42 19.91 43.88
CA HIS A 298 40.01 20.25 43.99
C HIS A 298 39.68 21.13 45.22
N ILE A 299 40.68 21.60 45.96
CA ILE A 299 40.47 22.50 47.10
C ILE A 299 40.00 23.87 46.61
N ASP A 300 38.85 24.32 47.13
CA ASP A 300 38.42 25.71 46.93
C ASP A 300 39.09 26.58 47.98
N TRP A 301 40.20 27.23 47.61
CA TRP A 301 40.96 28.10 48.52
C TRP A 301 40.15 29.30 49.01
N LYS A 302 39.18 29.79 48.23
CA LYS A 302 38.34 30.93 48.60
C LYS A 302 37.30 30.53 49.65
N ALA A 303 36.66 29.37 49.49
CA ALA A 303 35.75 28.81 50.49
C ALA A 303 36.50 28.41 51.77
N THR A 304 37.71 27.85 51.62
CA THR A 304 38.60 27.49 52.72
C THR A 304 39.01 28.72 53.55
N ALA A 305 39.38 29.83 52.89
CA ALA A 305 39.74 31.07 53.57
C ALA A 305 38.59 31.68 54.40
N ARG A 306 37.33 31.55 53.92
CA ARG A 306 36.15 32.04 54.63
C ARG A 306 35.75 31.17 55.82
N THR A 307 35.80 29.85 55.66
CA THR A 307 35.34 28.89 56.66
C THR A 307 36.42 28.46 57.65
N ARG A 308 37.69 28.80 57.37
CA ARG A 308 38.89 28.32 58.09
C ARG A 308 38.98 26.78 58.17
N GLN A 309 38.30 26.08 57.27
CA GLN A 309 38.29 24.62 57.16
C GLN A 309 38.54 24.23 55.70
N LEU A 310 39.43 23.26 55.48
CA LEU A 310 39.73 22.77 54.13
C LEU A 310 38.46 22.25 53.45
N THR A 311 38.08 22.91 52.36
CA THR A 311 36.86 22.63 51.60
C THR A 311 37.21 22.19 50.19
N VAL A 312 36.62 21.10 49.73
CA VAL A 312 36.84 20.48 48.42
C VAL A 312 35.59 20.64 47.56
N ARG A 313 35.80 20.96 46.28
CA ARG A 313 34.77 20.97 45.24
C ARG A 313 34.46 19.54 44.82
N GLU A 314 33.20 19.16 44.89
CA GLU A 314 32.68 17.99 44.18
C GLU A 314 32.12 18.44 42.84
N TRP A 315 32.46 17.73 41.79
CA TRP A 315 31.95 18.00 40.45
C TRP A 315 30.75 17.12 40.15
N MET A 316 29.89 17.58 39.25
CA MET A 316 28.78 16.80 38.70
C MET A 316 29.35 15.74 37.75
N ALA A 317 28.66 14.61 37.61
CA ALA A 317 29.00 13.61 36.61
C ALA A 317 28.59 14.10 35.22
N GLU A 318 29.52 14.11 34.26
CA GLU A 318 29.18 14.29 32.86
C GLU A 318 28.55 12.99 32.35
N MET A 319 27.25 13.05 32.08
CA MET A 319 26.46 11.90 31.64
C MET A 319 25.83 12.23 30.30
N GLU A 320 26.05 11.35 29.34
CA GLU A 320 25.37 11.42 28.04
C GLU A 320 23.93 10.97 28.25
N PRO A 321 22.91 11.79 27.93
CA PRO A 321 21.52 11.43 28.20
C PRO A 321 21.14 10.19 27.39
N ARG A 322 20.74 9.12 28.10
CA ARG A 322 20.33 7.84 27.51
C ARG A 322 18.85 7.59 27.77
N VAL A 323 18.12 7.38 26.68
CA VAL A 323 16.69 7.11 26.71
C VAL A 323 16.43 5.75 26.07
N HIS A 324 15.73 4.90 26.80
CA HIS A 324 15.25 3.61 26.32
C HIS A 324 13.75 3.72 26.06
N ILE A 325 13.33 3.55 24.82
CA ILE A 325 11.93 3.50 24.44
C ILE A 325 11.56 2.04 24.22
N GLN A 326 10.48 1.60 24.86
CA GLN A 326 9.97 0.25 24.77
C GLN A 326 8.51 0.26 24.28
N LEU A 327 8.24 -0.39 23.15
CA LEU A 327 6.95 -0.41 22.46
C LEU A 327 6.22 -1.75 22.64
N ASP A 328 5.03 -1.73 23.23
CA ASP A 328 4.16 -2.91 23.35
C ASP A 328 3.59 -3.25 22.00
N THR A 329 3.67 -4.53 21.65
CA THR A 329 3.05 -5.04 20.42
C THR A 329 1.67 -5.63 20.70
N ARG A 330 1.30 -5.82 21.97
CA ARG A 330 0.05 -6.46 22.34
C ARG A 330 -1.12 -5.49 22.19
N ILE A 331 -2.19 -5.99 21.59
CA ILE A 331 -3.48 -5.30 21.52
C ILE A 331 -4.56 -6.12 22.23
N ALA A 332 -5.49 -5.44 22.90
CA ALA A 332 -6.67 -6.08 23.48
C ALA A 332 -7.57 -6.64 22.36
N ASN A 333 -8.28 -7.74 22.65
CA ASN A 333 -9.20 -8.39 21.71
C ASN A 333 -10.48 -7.58 21.41
N GLU A 334 -10.64 -6.38 21.96
CA GLU A 334 -11.83 -5.55 21.73
C GLU A 334 -11.83 -4.89 20.34
N LYS A 335 -13.01 -4.93 19.70
CA LYS A 335 -13.24 -4.65 18.28
C LYS A 335 -13.06 -3.18 17.87
N ASP A 336 -12.74 -3.03 16.58
CA ASP A 336 -12.67 -1.84 15.72
C ASP A 336 -11.61 -0.77 16.02
N ASP A 337 -11.30 -0.42 17.28
CA ASP A 337 -10.35 0.68 17.57
C ASP A 337 -8.94 0.26 17.99
N ALA A 338 -8.73 -1.01 18.37
CA ALA A 338 -7.44 -1.49 18.88
C ALA A 338 -6.30 -1.35 17.85
N ALA A 339 -6.60 -1.59 16.56
CA ALA A 339 -5.64 -1.39 15.49
C ALA A 339 -5.26 0.10 15.32
N ALA A 340 -6.23 1.00 15.41
CA ALA A 340 -5.99 2.44 15.28
C ALA A 340 -5.15 2.97 16.46
N ARG A 341 -5.41 2.53 17.69
CA ARG A 341 -4.57 2.88 18.86
C ARG A 341 -3.16 2.37 18.70
N PHE A 342 -2.98 1.15 18.21
CA PHE A 342 -1.64 0.62 17.91
C PHE A 342 -0.88 1.49 16.90
N GLU A 343 -1.54 1.95 15.83
CA GLU A 343 -0.94 2.89 14.87
C GLU A 343 -0.51 4.21 15.54
N GLN A 344 -1.33 4.73 16.47
CA GLN A 344 -1.02 5.93 17.24
C GLN A 344 0.19 5.72 18.15
N VAL A 345 0.26 4.61 18.87
CA VAL A 345 1.42 4.27 19.73
C VAL A 345 2.70 4.15 18.89
N VAL A 346 2.64 3.55 17.71
CA VAL A 346 3.80 3.48 16.81
C VAL A 346 4.21 4.85 16.29
N THR A 347 3.24 5.70 15.96
CA THR A 347 3.49 7.09 15.56
C THR A 347 4.14 7.89 16.70
N LEU A 348 3.64 7.74 17.92
CA LEU A 348 4.20 8.34 19.13
C LEU A 348 5.64 7.86 19.38
N ALA A 349 5.90 6.57 19.21
CA ALA A 349 7.25 6.02 19.33
C ALA A 349 8.21 6.67 18.31
N ALA A 350 7.77 6.82 17.05
CA ALA A 350 8.55 7.48 16.01
C ALA A 350 8.85 8.94 16.37
N SER A 351 7.86 9.69 16.84
CA SER A 351 8.01 11.07 17.31
C SER A 351 9.00 11.21 18.48
N LEU A 352 8.92 10.32 19.46
CA LEU A 352 9.83 10.35 20.62
C LEU A 352 11.27 10.04 20.18
N VAL A 353 11.47 9.03 19.33
CA VAL A 353 12.81 8.69 18.82
C VAL A 353 13.42 9.86 18.05
N GLU A 354 12.69 10.45 17.10
CA GLU A 354 13.16 11.60 16.32
C GLU A 354 13.55 12.76 17.23
N ARG A 355 12.68 13.07 18.18
CA ARG A 355 12.90 14.17 19.11
C ARG A 355 14.16 13.97 19.95
N PHE A 356 14.27 12.85 20.67
CA PHE A 356 15.40 12.64 21.57
C PHE A 356 16.73 12.60 20.82
N ILE A 357 16.74 12.04 19.60
CA ILE A 357 17.92 12.06 18.73
C ILE A 357 18.25 13.50 18.30
N SER A 358 17.25 14.31 17.93
CA SER A 358 17.45 15.72 17.57
C SER A 358 17.97 16.58 18.73
N GLU A 359 17.64 16.20 19.97
CA GLU A 359 18.13 16.82 21.22
C GLU A 359 19.51 16.28 21.65
N GLY A 360 20.10 15.34 20.89
CA GLY A 360 21.43 14.78 21.14
C GLY A 360 21.47 13.63 22.16
N ALA A 361 20.31 13.10 22.58
CA ALA A 361 20.25 11.95 23.46
C ALA A 361 20.50 10.64 22.70
N LYS A 362 21.14 9.70 23.38
CA LYS A 362 21.33 8.33 22.89
C LYS A 362 20.05 7.53 23.14
N VAL A 363 19.40 7.10 22.07
CA VAL A 363 18.14 6.37 22.10
C VAL A 363 18.35 4.88 21.83
N ARG A 364 17.66 4.03 22.58
CA ARG A 364 17.48 2.60 22.27
C ARG A 364 15.99 2.33 22.07
N LEU A 365 15.61 1.59 21.04
CA LEU A 365 14.21 1.22 20.77
C LEU A 365 14.01 -0.30 20.86
N THR A 366 13.23 -0.76 21.83
CA THR A 366 12.83 -2.17 21.96
C THR A 366 11.38 -2.36 21.57
N ILE A 367 11.09 -3.39 20.78
CA ILE A 367 9.74 -3.70 20.28
C ILE A 367 9.35 -5.10 20.78
N GLY A 368 8.29 -5.18 21.59
CA GLY A 368 7.86 -6.44 22.18
C GLY A 368 8.97 -7.15 22.99
N ALA A 369 9.14 -8.45 22.75
CA ALA A 369 10.20 -9.28 23.34
C ALA A 369 11.53 -9.28 22.55
N GLY A 370 11.61 -8.52 21.46
CA GLY A 370 12.77 -8.52 20.57
C GLY A 370 13.99 -7.83 21.20
N ASP A 371 15.18 -8.08 20.66
CA ASP A 371 16.37 -7.33 21.06
C ASP A 371 16.28 -5.88 20.53
N GLY A 372 16.37 -4.91 21.44
CA GLY A 372 16.17 -3.49 21.18
C GLY A 372 17.31 -2.78 20.45
N GLY A 373 18.31 -3.54 19.99
CA GLY A 373 19.52 -2.98 19.42
C GLY A 373 20.33 -2.13 20.40
N GLY A 374 21.36 -1.47 19.86
CA GLY A 374 22.24 -0.57 20.61
C GLY A 374 21.61 0.79 20.89
N TYR A 375 22.27 1.55 21.76
CA TYR A 375 22.03 2.99 21.88
C TYR A 375 22.67 3.74 20.71
N GLY A 376 21.97 4.71 20.15
CA GLY A 376 22.49 5.56 19.08
C GLY A 376 21.83 6.95 19.07
N ALA A 377 22.53 7.91 18.49
CA ALA A 377 22.07 9.31 18.39
C ALA A 377 22.28 9.88 16.97
N SER A 378 22.56 9.03 15.99
CA SER A 378 22.78 9.46 14.60
C SER A 378 21.50 9.43 13.79
N GLU A 379 21.47 10.16 12.69
CA GLU A 379 20.37 10.09 11.71
C GLU A 379 20.19 8.67 11.14
N ALA A 380 21.28 7.93 10.92
CA ALA A 380 21.21 6.54 10.51
C ALA A 380 20.51 5.65 11.55
N HIS A 381 20.73 5.93 12.84
CA HIS A 381 20.06 5.23 13.94
C HIS A 381 18.57 5.57 14.03
N LEU A 382 18.20 6.83 13.77
CA LEU A 382 16.80 7.25 13.64
C LEU A 382 16.09 6.42 12.55
N TYR A 383 16.67 6.34 11.35
CA TYR A 383 16.07 5.56 10.26
C TYR A 383 16.04 4.06 10.53
N ASP A 384 17.03 3.48 11.22
CA ASP A 384 16.96 2.07 11.66
C ASP A 384 15.80 1.85 12.64
N CYS A 385 15.59 2.76 13.59
CA CYS A 385 14.45 2.72 14.50
C CYS A 385 13.12 2.83 13.75
N LEU A 386 12.98 3.81 12.84
CA LEU A 386 11.78 3.99 12.01
C LEU A 386 11.54 2.77 11.12
N HIS A 387 12.58 2.14 10.59
CA HIS A 387 12.48 0.91 9.80
C HIS A 387 11.88 -0.24 10.61
N ARG A 388 12.35 -0.43 11.84
CA ARG A 388 11.79 -1.44 12.76
C ARG A 388 10.33 -1.13 13.10
N LEU A 389 10.00 0.14 13.36
CA LEU A 389 8.62 0.59 13.59
C LEU A 389 7.72 0.48 12.35
N ALA A 390 8.28 0.51 11.14
CA ALA A 390 7.51 0.27 9.91
C ALA A 390 7.12 -1.21 9.78
N LEU A 391 7.99 -2.13 10.20
CA LEU A 391 7.79 -3.57 10.02
C LEU A 391 7.00 -4.24 11.16
N VAL A 392 6.76 -3.53 12.27
CA VAL A 392 6.01 -4.07 13.41
C VAL A 392 4.53 -4.28 13.06
N ALA A 393 3.99 -5.41 13.47
CA ALA A 393 2.57 -5.73 13.41
C ALA A 393 2.04 -5.97 14.83
N PRO A 394 0.75 -5.68 15.10
CA PRO A 394 0.16 -5.96 16.40
C PRO A 394 0.11 -7.48 16.64
N ALA A 395 0.44 -7.90 17.85
CA ALA A 395 0.27 -9.25 18.34
C ALA A 395 -1.03 -9.33 19.17
N PRO A 396 -1.86 -10.38 19.00
CA PRO A 396 -3.00 -10.57 19.90
C PRO A 396 -2.48 -10.75 21.33
N ALA A 397 -3.12 -10.09 22.30
CA ALA A 397 -2.91 -10.45 23.70
C ALA A 397 -3.41 -11.90 23.89
N GLU A 398 -2.51 -12.85 24.10
CA GLU A 398 -2.90 -14.20 24.51
C GLU A 398 -3.60 -14.13 25.88
N ASP A 399 -4.72 -14.84 26.05
CA ASP A 399 -5.55 -14.88 27.27
C ASP A 399 -4.80 -15.42 28.52
N ASP A 400 -3.56 -15.88 28.39
CA ASP A 400 -2.73 -16.42 29.48
C ASP A 400 -2.04 -15.32 30.32
N ALA A 401 -2.80 -14.28 30.68
CA ALA A 401 -2.35 -13.18 31.54
C ALA A 401 -2.01 -13.62 32.98
N GLU A 402 -2.42 -14.83 33.41
CA GLU A 402 -2.19 -15.34 34.77
C GLU A 402 -0.90 -16.19 34.93
N LYS A 403 -0.21 -16.59 33.86
CA LYS A 403 0.96 -17.49 33.96
C LYS A 403 2.31 -16.88 33.58
N HIS A 404 2.33 -15.73 32.92
CA HIS A 404 3.56 -15.03 32.57
C HIS A 404 3.60 -13.69 33.29
N ASP A 405 4.58 -13.51 34.19
CA ASP A 405 4.96 -12.21 34.76
C ASP A 405 4.96 -11.20 33.60
N PRO A 406 4.14 -10.12 33.63
CA PRO A 406 3.85 -9.34 32.43
C PRO A 406 5.17 -8.92 31.80
N MET A 407 5.43 -9.37 30.57
CA MET A 407 6.73 -9.38 29.89
C MET A 407 7.58 -8.11 30.04
N TRP A 408 6.92 -6.95 30.17
CA TRP A 408 7.54 -5.68 30.56
C TRP A 408 8.31 -5.71 31.86
N GLN A 409 7.85 -6.42 32.89
CA GLN A 409 8.59 -6.64 34.13
C GLN A 409 9.91 -7.38 33.90
N HIS A 410 9.98 -8.33 32.96
CA HIS A 410 11.26 -9.00 32.63
C HIS A 410 12.23 -8.05 31.91
N THR A 411 11.75 -7.23 30.97
CA THR A 411 12.62 -6.25 30.32
C THR A 411 13.02 -5.12 31.27
N LEU A 412 12.10 -4.64 32.09
CA LEU A 412 12.35 -3.65 33.13
C LEU A 412 13.31 -4.19 34.21
N ARG A 413 13.28 -5.48 34.56
CA ARG A 413 14.26 -6.11 35.45
C ARG A 413 15.63 -6.26 34.80
N GLY A 414 15.69 -6.52 33.48
CA GLY A 414 16.92 -6.59 32.71
C GLY A 414 17.58 -5.22 32.49
N THR A 415 16.81 -4.16 32.29
CA THR A 415 17.32 -2.78 32.14
C THR A 415 17.50 -2.04 33.46
N ALA A 416 16.77 -2.41 34.51
CA ALA A 416 17.03 -1.92 35.87
C ALA A 416 18.43 -2.31 36.40
N ALA A 417 19.14 -3.23 35.74
CA ALA A 417 20.52 -3.55 36.06
C ALA A 417 21.50 -2.40 35.74
N THR A 418 21.16 -1.46 34.85
CA THR A 418 21.91 -0.22 34.62
C THR A 418 21.11 0.98 35.14
N THR A 419 21.45 1.44 36.35
CA THR A 419 20.74 2.48 37.13
C THR A 419 20.67 3.88 36.47
N THR A 420 21.09 4.02 35.21
CA THR A 420 21.38 5.30 34.52
C THR A 420 20.56 5.57 33.27
N ASP A 421 19.67 4.66 32.86
CA ASP A 421 18.90 4.82 31.62
C ASP A 421 17.43 5.21 31.94
N TYR A 422 16.90 6.25 31.26
CA TYR A 422 15.50 6.63 31.39
C TYR A 422 14.63 5.77 30.47
N THR A 423 13.66 5.04 31.01
CA THR A 423 12.83 4.11 30.21
C THR A 423 11.43 4.66 30.01
N ILE A 424 10.99 4.73 28.75
CA ILE A 424 9.63 5.10 28.35
C ILE A 424 8.94 3.87 27.80
N LEU A 425 7.89 3.42 28.49
CA LEU A 425 7.06 2.31 28.07
C LEU A 425 5.81 2.83 27.34
N LEU A 426 5.65 2.44 26.09
CA LEU A 426 4.52 2.79 25.24
C LEU A 426 3.63 1.56 25.07
N THR A 427 2.34 1.64 25.39
CA THR A 427 1.43 0.49 25.26
C THR A 427 0.02 0.91 24.84
N ALA A 428 -0.62 0.06 24.03
CA ALA A 428 -2.04 0.14 23.68
C ALA A 428 -2.91 -0.79 24.56
N ALA A 429 -2.30 -1.57 25.48
CA ALA A 429 -3.00 -2.54 26.29
C ALA A 429 -3.55 -1.90 27.60
N PRO A 430 -4.77 -2.26 28.03
CA PRO A 430 -5.40 -1.67 29.23
C PRO A 430 -4.72 -2.09 30.55
N ASP A 431 -4.14 -3.30 30.61
CA ASP A 431 -3.76 -3.97 31.87
C ASP A 431 -2.34 -3.68 32.38
N ALA A 432 -1.65 -2.66 31.87
CA ALA A 432 -0.28 -2.36 32.29
C ALA A 432 -0.22 -1.69 33.68
N SER A 433 -0.63 -2.36 34.76
CA SER A 433 -0.65 -1.83 36.14
C SER A 433 0.65 -1.10 36.49
N SER A 434 0.56 0.20 36.80
CA SER A 434 1.69 1.08 37.12
C SER A 434 2.21 0.94 38.57
N SER A 435 1.64 0.01 39.33
CA SER A 435 2.03 -0.24 40.72
C SER A 435 3.38 -0.95 40.77
N ASN A 436 4.41 -0.27 41.31
CA ASN A 436 5.81 -0.71 41.49
C ASN A 436 6.81 -0.44 40.34
N LEU A 437 6.69 0.69 39.65
CA LEU A 437 7.74 1.12 38.71
C LEU A 437 8.75 2.06 39.40
N SER A 438 10.04 1.90 39.07
CA SER A 438 11.11 2.76 39.58
C SER A 438 10.96 4.19 39.03
N HIS A 439 11.54 5.19 39.72
CA HIS A 439 11.46 6.61 39.33
C HIS A 439 11.96 6.91 37.90
N ASN A 440 12.73 6.00 37.30
CA ASN A 440 13.32 6.14 35.97
C ASN A 440 12.45 5.55 34.85
N VAL A 441 11.24 5.06 35.16
CA VAL A 441 10.34 4.44 34.19
C VAL A 441 9.04 5.25 34.09
N ARG A 442 8.68 5.69 32.88
CA ARG A 442 7.40 6.35 32.60
C ARG A 442 6.58 5.51 31.63
N VAL A 443 5.32 5.25 31.99
CA VAL A 443 4.37 4.53 31.14
C VAL A 443 3.46 5.54 30.48
N ILE A 444 3.34 5.47 29.15
CA ILE A 444 2.40 6.25 28.35
C ILE A 444 1.40 5.26 27.73
N ARG A 445 0.11 5.53 27.94
CA ARG A 445 -1.00 4.73 27.43
C ARG A 445 -1.84 5.57 26.48
N LEU A 446 -2.34 4.95 25.42
CA LEU A 446 -3.25 5.54 24.43
C LEU A 446 -4.54 4.72 24.34
#